data_AF-A0A4R0NL95-F1
#
_entry.id   AF-A0A4R0NL95-F1
#
_cell.length_a   1.000
_cell.length_b   1.000
_cell.length_c   1.000
_cell.angle_alpha   90.00
_cell.angle_beta   90.00
_cell.angle_gamma   90.00
#
_symmetry.space_group_name_H-M   'P 1'
#
loop_
_entity.id
_entity.type
_entity.pdbx_description
1 polymer ?
#
loop_
_entity_poly.entity_id
_entity_poly.type
_entity_poly.pdbx_seq_one_letter_code
_entity_poly.pdbx_strand_id
1 'polypeptide(L)'
;MNSTKFILKLSFLIVPFVILSLILHDGGTSGGVGGGGYDLSGLVYGSLLFALIIIWLIWMLISYSISKTAADKKLHLRLLITGLVALIAAWFITPRMF
;
A
#
# COMPACT_ATOMS: atom_id res chain seq x y z
N MET A 1 24.39 7.58 -3.17
CA MET A 1 22.99 7.22 -2.92
C MET A 1 22.99 6.36 -1.67
N ASN A 2 22.41 6.81 -0.55
CA ASN A 2 22.47 6.05 0.70
C ASN A 2 21.42 4.93 0.64
N SER A 3 21.78 3.80 0.02
CA SER A 3 20.88 2.68 -0.31
C SER A 3 20.08 2.21 0.91
N THR A 4 20.66 2.26 2.11
CA THR A 4 19.99 1.92 3.37
C THR A 4 18.75 2.77 3.64
N LYS A 5 18.79 4.09 3.37
CA LYS A 5 17.63 4.99 3.58
C LYS A 5 16.51 4.70 2.59
N PHE A 6 16.86 4.35 1.34
CA PHE A 6 15.90 3.97 0.33
C PHE A 6 15.19 2.67 0.70
N ILE A 7 15.95 1.64 1.09
CA ILE A 7 15.42 0.33 1.49
C ILE A 7 14.52 0.45 2.71
N LEU A 8 14.93 1.19 3.75
CA LEU A 8 14.13 1.40 4.97
C LEU A 8 12.78 2.07 4.68
N LYS A 9 12.80 3.13 3.86
CA LYS A 9 11.55 3.77 3.43
C LYS A 9 10.72 2.76 2.64
N LEU A 10 11.28 2.15 1.61
CA LEU A 10 10.56 1.21 0.78
C LEU A 10 9.94 0.04 1.57
N SER A 11 10.62 -0.49 2.58
CA SER A 11 10.07 -1.56 3.42
C SER A 11 8.80 -1.16 4.17
N PHE A 12 8.65 0.11 4.54
CA PHE A 12 7.44 0.60 5.21
C PHE A 12 6.21 0.57 4.30
N LEU A 13 6.40 0.59 2.97
CA LEU A 13 5.32 0.35 2.02
C LEU A 13 5.16 -1.15 1.72
N ILE A 14 6.26 -1.83 1.38
CA ILE A 14 6.21 -3.22 0.89
C ILE A 14 5.67 -4.18 1.95
N VAL A 15 6.13 -4.08 3.20
CA VAL A 15 5.73 -5.01 4.26
C VAL A 15 4.23 -5.00 4.50
N PRO A 16 3.58 -3.86 4.81
CA PRO A 16 2.13 -3.84 5.00
C PRO A 16 1.37 -4.14 3.70
N PHE A 17 1.89 -3.73 2.54
CA PHE A 17 1.29 -4.06 1.25
C PHE A 17 1.20 -5.57 1.03
N VAL A 18 2.30 -6.30 1.27
CA VAL A 18 2.35 -7.75 1.11
C VAL A 18 1.44 -8.44 2.14
N ILE A 19 1.50 -8.05 3.41
CA ILE A 19 0.65 -8.64 4.46
C ILE A 19 -0.84 -8.47 4.13
N LEU A 20 -1.28 -7.24 3.82
CA LEU A 20 -2.68 -6.97 3.50
C LEU A 20 -3.11 -7.65 2.20
N SER A 21 -2.23 -7.70 1.20
CA SER A 21 -2.51 -8.42 -0.05
C SER A 21 -2.67 -9.93 0.18
N LEU A 22 -1.84 -10.53 1.05
CA LEU A 22 -1.95 -11.94 1.41
C LEU A 22 -3.24 -12.22 2.18
N ILE A 23 -3.60 -11.40 3.17
CA ILE A 23 -4.88 -11.51 3.89
C ILE A 23 -6.07 -11.45 2.93
N LEU A 24 -6.00 -10.56 1.94
CA LEU A 24 -7.02 -10.46 0.92
C LEU A 24 -7.08 -11.65 -0.05
N HIS A 25 -5.93 -12.26 -0.34
CA HIS A 25 -5.86 -13.41 -1.23
C HIS A 25 -6.28 -14.71 -0.52
N ASP A 26 -6.00 -14.80 0.78
CA ASP A 26 -6.36 -15.90 1.68
C ASP A 26 -7.78 -15.76 2.25
N GLY A 27 -8.61 -14.89 1.66
CA GLY A 27 -10.05 -14.73 1.95
C GLY A 27 -10.89 -15.97 1.60
N GLY A 28 -10.40 -17.16 1.95
CA GLY A 28 -11.11 -18.42 1.89
C GLY A 28 -12.32 -18.35 2.81
N THR A 29 -13.50 -18.44 2.19
CA THR A 29 -14.80 -18.86 2.75
C THR A 29 -14.90 -18.71 4.27
N SER A 30 -14.97 -17.48 4.75
CA SER A 30 -15.46 -17.19 6.09
C SER A 30 -16.94 -17.60 6.12
N GLY A 31 -17.21 -18.77 6.70
CA GLY A 31 -18.58 -19.26 6.89
C GLY A 31 -19.38 -18.23 7.67
N GLY A 32 -20.35 -17.60 7.01
CA GLY A 32 -21.28 -16.69 7.64
C GLY A 32 -22.04 -17.40 8.75
N VAL A 33 -21.79 -17.03 10.01
CA VAL A 33 -22.61 -17.48 11.13
C VAL A 33 -23.94 -16.74 11.05
N GLY A 34 -24.94 -17.40 10.47
CA GLY A 34 -26.34 -16.95 10.46
C GLY A 34 -26.75 -16.14 9.23
N GLY A 35 -27.15 -16.82 8.16
CA GLY A 35 -28.29 -16.48 7.29
C GLY A 35 -28.38 -15.14 6.56
N GLY A 36 -27.44 -14.20 6.71
CA GLY A 36 -27.53 -12.88 6.05
C GLY A 36 -26.40 -11.89 6.36
N GLY A 37 -25.31 -12.31 7.00
CA GLY A 37 -24.15 -11.44 7.26
C GLY A 37 -23.24 -11.33 6.04
N TYR A 38 -23.20 -10.17 5.39
CA TYR A 38 -22.18 -9.86 4.40
C TYR A 38 -20.81 -9.86 5.07
N ASP A 39 -19.87 -10.65 4.54
CA ASP A 39 -18.47 -10.54 4.97
C ASP A 39 -17.84 -9.29 4.32
N LEU A 40 -17.83 -8.19 5.09
CA LEU A 40 -17.22 -6.93 4.70
C LEU A 40 -15.69 -6.93 4.91
N SER A 41 -15.09 -8.04 5.34
CA SER A 41 -13.64 -8.13 5.60
C SER A 41 -12.81 -7.72 4.39
N GLY A 42 -13.15 -8.21 3.20
CA GLY A 42 -12.50 -7.84 1.94
C GLY A 42 -12.51 -6.32 1.69
N LEU A 43 -13.68 -5.69 1.88
CA LEU A 43 -13.84 -4.24 1.73
C LEU A 43 -13.03 -3.45 2.78
N VAL A 44 -13.03 -3.89 4.03
CA VAL A 44 -12.31 -3.24 5.13
C VAL A 44 -10.79 -3.33 4.92
N TYR A 45 -10.26 -4.54 4.68
CA TYR A 45 -8.84 -4.75 4.44
C TYR A 45 -8.37 -4.06 3.15
N GLY A 46 -9.24 -3.97 2.15
CA GLY A 46 -9.00 -3.19 0.95
C GLY A 46 -8.90 -1.71 1.15
N SER A 47 -9.89 -1.15 1.83
CA SER A 47 -9.91 0.26 2.18
C SER A 47 -8.69 0.63 3.03
N LEU A 48 -8.27 -0.25 3.94
CA LEU A 48 -7.04 -0.11 4.70
C LEU A 48 -5.79 -0.13 3.80
N LEU A 49 -5.70 -1.06 2.84
CA LEU A 49 -4.59 -1.12 1.88
C LEU A 49 -4.47 0.18 1.07
N PHE A 50 -5.58 0.69 0.54
CA PHE A 50 -5.61 1.95 -0.19
C PHE A 50 -5.22 3.13 0.71
N ALA A 51 -5.77 3.23 1.91
CA ALA A 51 -5.45 4.30 2.85
C ALA A 51 -3.94 4.33 3.18
N LEU A 52 -3.33 3.17 3.40
CA LEU A 52 -1.91 3.05 3.71
C LEU A 52 -1.03 3.51 2.54
N ILE A 53 -1.37 3.14 1.30
CA ILE A 53 -0.67 3.59 0.09
C ILE A 53 -0.84 5.10 -0.11
N ILE A 54 -2.03 5.66 0.14
CA ILE A 54 -2.29 7.10 0.03
C ILE A 54 -1.45 7.88 1.05
N ILE A 55 -1.45 7.45 2.32
CA ILE A 55 -0.62 8.06 3.38
C ILE A 55 0.85 8.01 2.98
N TRP A 56 1.31 6.89 2.44
CA TRP A 56 2.68 6.73 1.93
C TRP A 56 3.00 7.74 0.82
N LEU A 57 2.12 7.87 -0.17
CA LEU A 57 2.28 8.81 -1.29
C LEU A 57 2.36 10.26 -0.80
N ILE A 58 1.47 10.65 0.12
CA ILE A 58 1.49 11.98 0.74
C ILE A 58 2.82 12.21 1.46
N TRP A 59 3.28 11.24 2.25
CA TRP A 59 4.56 11.36 2.96
C TRP A 59 5.75 11.49 2.00
N MET A 60 5.79 10.73 0.91
CA MET A 60 6.84 10.85 -0.10
C MET A 60 6.77 12.19 -0.85
N LEU A 61 5.56 12.71 -1.12
CA LEU A 61 5.35 14.02 -1.74
C LEU A 61 5.87 15.15 -0.84
N ILE A 62 5.51 15.14 0.45
CA ILE A 62 6.01 16.10 1.44
C ILE A 62 7.54 16.02 1.53
N SER A 63 8.09 14.80 1.60
CA SER A 63 9.54 14.58 1.66
C SER A 63 10.25 15.09 0.40
N TYR A 64 9.64 14.92 -0.77
CA TYR A 64 10.14 15.46 -2.03
C TYR A 64 10.15 16.99 -2.03
N SER A 65 9.07 17.63 -1.57
CA SER A 65 8.94 19.09 -1.52
C SER A 65 9.93 19.75 -0.55
N ILE A 66 10.22 19.10 0.58
CA ILE A 66 11.16 19.61 1.59
C ILE A 66 12.63 19.32 1.20
N SER A 67 12.87 18.37 0.30
CA SER A 67 14.22 17.98 -0.11
C SER A 67 14.95 19.13 -0.83
N LYS A 68 16.05 19.60 -0.26
CA LYS A 68 16.87 20.67 -0.84
C LYS A 68 17.91 20.16 -1.85
N THR A 69 18.28 18.88 -1.79
CA THR A 69 19.30 18.29 -2.68
C THR A 69 18.68 17.56 -3.87
N ALA A 70 19.33 17.62 -5.03
CA ALA A 70 18.89 16.89 -6.23
C ALA A 70 18.91 15.37 -6.04
N ALA A 71 19.86 14.87 -5.22
CA ALA A 71 19.97 13.45 -4.90
C ALA A 71 18.77 12.95 -4.06
N ASP A 72 18.35 13.71 -3.05
CA ASP A 72 17.18 13.37 -2.23
C ASP A 72 15.89 13.51 -3.02
N LYS A 73 15.76 14.54 -3.87
CA LYS A 73 14.61 14.68 -4.78
C LYS A 73 14.47 13.47 -5.70
N LYS A 74 15.56 13.02 -6.34
CA LYS A 74 15.57 11.83 -7.20
C LYS A 74 15.18 10.56 -6.42
N LEU A 75 15.62 10.44 -5.17
CA LEU A 75 15.27 9.31 -4.30
C LEU A 75 13.76 9.31 -3.98
N HIS A 76 13.23 10.42 -3.49
CA HIS A 76 11.81 10.52 -3.14
C HIS A 76 10.91 10.36 -4.37
N LEU A 77 11.31 10.90 -5.53
CA LEU A 77 10.58 10.71 -6.78
C LEU A 77 10.50 9.24 -7.20
N ARG A 78 11.59 8.47 -7.06
CA ARG A 78 11.56 7.02 -7.29
C ARG A 78 10.59 6.32 -6.33
N LEU A 79 10.64 6.64 -5.04
CA LEU A 79 9.72 6.07 -4.03
C LEU A 79 8.25 6.44 -4.30
N LEU A 80 8.00 7.64 -4.84
CA LEU A 80 6.68 8.11 -5.20
C LEU A 80 6.13 7.34 -6.40
N ILE A 81 6.96 7.10 -7.42
CA ILE A 81 6.62 6.21 -8.55
C ILE A 81 6.32 4.80 -8.05
N THR A 82 7.14 4.26 -7.13
CA THR A 82 6.87 2.93 -6.55
C THR A 82 5.55 2.89 -5.79
N GLY A 83 5.21 3.95 -5.05
CA GLY A 83 3.90 4.08 -4.40
C GLY A 83 2.73 4.09 -5.39
N LEU A 84 2.89 4.76 -6.54
CA LEU A 84 1.88 4.77 -7.60
C LEU A 84 1.71 3.40 -8.25
N VAL A 85 2.81 2.70 -8.50
CA VAL A 85 2.77 1.32 -9.01
C VAL A 85 2.08 0.40 -8.00
N ALA A 86 2.36 0.56 -6.70
CA ALA A 86 1.69 -0.19 -5.65
C ALA A 86 0.17 0.12 -5.59
N LEU A 87 -0.24 1.38 -5.80
CA LEU A 87 -1.65 1.76 -5.88
C LEU A 87 -2.36 1.06 -7.04
N ILE A 88 -1.73 1.03 -8.22
CA ILE A 88 -2.24 0.31 -9.39
C ILE A 88 -2.32 -1.19 -9.09
N ALA A 89 -1.28 -1.76 -8.49
CA ALA A 89 -1.26 -3.17 -8.11
C ALA A 89 -2.36 -3.51 -7.10
N ALA A 90 -2.60 -2.66 -6.10
CA ALA A 90 -3.71 -2.80 -5.17
C ALA A 90 -5.05 -2.86 -5.92
N TRP A 91 -5.23 -2.02 -6.94
CA TRP A 91 -6.44 -2.02 -7.77
C TRP A 91 -6.71 -3.36 -8.48
N PHE A 92 -5.68 -4.14 -8.80
CA PHE A 92 -5.85 -5.48 -9.39
C PHE A 92 -6.10 -6.59 -8.36
N ILE A 93 -5.75 -6.36 -7.10
CA ILE A 93 -6.00 -7.30 -5.99
C ILE A 93 -7.42 -7.09 -5.44
N THR A 94 -7.89 -5.84 -5.47
CA THR A 94 -9.21 -5.36 -5.02
C THR A 94 -10.44 -5.87 -5.78
N PRO A 95 -10.43 -6.28 -7.05
CA PRO A 95 -11.63 -6.77 -7.73
C PRO A 95 -12.14 -8.09 -7.13
N ARG A 96 -11.32 -8.78 -6.32
CA ARG A 96 -11.74 -9.95 -5.53
C ARG A 96 -12.50 -9.59 -4.24
N MET A 97 -12.75 -8.30 -3.97
CA MET A 97 -13.46 -7.82 -2.77
C MET A 97 -14.98 -7.74 -2.93
N PHE A 98 -15.51 -7.89 -4.15
CA PHE A 98 -16.94 -7.81 -4.48
C PHE A 98 -17.45 -9.11 -5.09
#